data_AF-A0A956MVS4-F1
#
_entry.id   AF-A0A956MVS4-F1
#
_cell.length_a   1.000
_cell.length_b   1.000
_cell.length_c   1.000
_cell.angle_alpha   90.00
_cell.angle_beta   90.00
_cell.angle_gamma   90.00
#
_symmetry.space_group_name_H-M   'P 1'
#
loop_
_entity.id
_entity.type
_entity.pdbx_description
1 polymer ?
#
loop_
_entity_poly.entity_id
_entity_poly.type
_entity_poly.pdbx_seq_one_letter_code
_entity_poly.pdbx_strand_id
1 'polypeptide(L)'
;MVTYIALALFILLGFLLPKYVGRAKMKDRAKKYHESETATWGFCSREREGPWLTCIEGPVVVDAKFSTNHTFYSEWLVIRNGYVIVNPGTCSVDAENKAVCYDFRYPRTYSWDGCTPKVWFYWFLLIGTPDWQRSERKVLRIRYDQQKQHGVQRLETPIWQLAHRASLVHDALYQYLDSIPVSKEEVDELFKRMLIEDGMYAWLASLYHLFVKHFGARDVSTKAAFEDSHFTCASFDNVFEK
;
A
#
# COMPACT_ATOMS: atom_id res chain seq x y z
N MET A 1 -0.33 44.36 13.35
CA MET A 1 -0.59 43.17 14.19
C MET A 1 -1.83 42.40 13.72
N VAL A 2 -2.99 43.07 13.58
CA VAL A 2 -4.27 42.44 13.14
C VAL A 2 -4.15 41.73 11.77
N THR A 3 -3.46 42.33 10.80
CA THR A 3 -3.23 41.75 9.46
C THR A 3 -2.42 40.46 9.47
N TYR A 4 -1.39 40.36 10.32
CA TYR A 4 -0.58 39.14 10.45
C TYR A 4 -1.36 38.00 11.12
N ILE A 5 -2.21 38.34 12.10
CA ILE A 5 -3.09 37.37 12.76
C ILE A 5 -4.12 36.82 11.77
N ALA A 6 -4.74 37.68 10.96
CA ALA A 6 -5.70 37.26 9.94
C ALA A 6 -5.05 36.34 8.89
N LEU A 7 -3.84 36.67 8.44
CA LEU A 7 -3.10 35.84 7.49
C LEU A 7 -2.73 34.48 8.09
N ALA A 8 -2.23 34.45 9.33
CA ALA A 8 -1.90 33.20 10.02
C ALA A 8 -3.13 32.30 10.21
N LEU A 9 -4.28 32.90 10.57
CA LEU A 9 -5.54 32.19 10.71
C LEU A 9 -6.01 31.61 9.38
N PHE A 10 -5.90 32.37 8.27
CA PHE A 10 -6.21 31.88 6.93
C PHE A 10 -5.33 30.70 6.54
N ILE A 11 -4.01 30.79 6.75
CA ILE A 11 -3.09 29.69 6.44
C ILE A 11 -3.44 28.44 7.25
N LEU A 12 -3.69 28.60 8.56
CA LEU A 12 -4.01 27.51 9.47
C LEU A 12 -5.35 26.85 9.11
N LEU A 13 -6.38 27.65 8.83
CA LEU A 13 -7.68 27.15 8.36
C LEU A 13 -7.55 26.39 7.05
N GLY A 14 -6.68 26.84 6.13
CA GLY A 14 -6.44 26.15 4.87
C GLY A 14 -5.93 24.73 5.02
N PHE A 15 -5.13 24.44 6.05
CA PHE A 15 -4.68 23.09 6.36
C PHE A 15 -5.65 22.29 7.24
N LEU A 16 -6.39 22.95 8.14
CA LEU A 16 -7.29 22.26 9.07
C LEU A 16 -8.64 21.90 8.43
N LEU A 17 -9.24 22.79 7.65
CA LEU A 17 -10.57 22.58 7.08
C LEU A 17 -10.66 21.29 6.24
N PRO A 18 -9.71 20.98 5.33
CA PRO A 18 -9.73 19.72 4.60
C PRO A 18 -9.65 18.47 5.48
N LYS A 19 -9.01 18.56 6.64
CA LYS A 19 -8.89 17.43 7.59
C LYS A 19 -10.16 17.20 8.41
N TYR A 20 -10.96 18.24 8.63
CA TYR A 20 -12.16 18.14 9.47
C TYR A 20 -13.43 17.86 8.68
N VAL A 21 -13.56 18.42 7.47
CA VAL A 21 -14.74 18.20 6.62
C VAL A 21 -14.75 16.76 6.11
N GLY A 22 -15.84 16.02 6.39
CA GLY A 22 -15.99 14.64 5.96
C GLY A 22 -15.35 13.59 6.89
N ARG A 23 -14.65 14.00 7.95
CA ARG A 23 -13.99 13.10 8.89
C ARG A 23 -14.93 12.07 9.52
N ALA A 24 -16.15 12.47 9.86
CA ALA A 24 -17.16 11.55 10.41
C ALA A 24 -17.54 10.44 9.42
N LYS A 25 -17.69 10.78 8.13
CA LYS A 25 -17.98 9.78 7.08
C LYS A 25 -16.77 8.86 6.84
N MET A 26 -15.56 9.40 6.88
CA MET A 26 -14.33 8.62 6.76
C MET A 26 -14.16 7.64 7.93
N LYS A 27 -14.48 8.08 9.16
CA LYS A 27 -14.53 7.23 10.35
C LYS A 27 -15.53 6.09 10.25
N ASP A 28 -16.76 6.40 9.84
CA ASP A 28 -17.81 5.38 9.66
C ASP A 28 -17.43 4.35 8.59
N ARG A 29 -16.85 4.81 7.48
CA ARG A 29 -16.33 3.95 6.41
C ARG A 29 -15.21 3.04 6.93
N ALA A 30 -14.22 3.62 7.60
CA ALA A 30 -13.09 2.86 8.12
C ALA A 30 -13.52 1.80 9.14
N LYS A 31 -14.47 2.15 10.01
CA LYS A 31 -15.07 1.20 10.95
C LYS A 31 -15.73 0.02 10.24
N LYS A 32 -16.54 0.27 9.20
CA LYS A 32 -17.21 -0.79 8.43
C LYS A 32 -16.22 -1.72 7.73
N TYR A 33 -15.15 -1.17 7.15
CA TYR A 33 -14.11 -1.98 6.53
C TYR A 33 -13.36 -2.83 7.55
N HIS A 34 -12.96 -2.23 8.67
CA HIS A 34 -12.31 -2.94 9.78
C HIS A 34 -13.17 -4.10 10.29
N GLU A 35 -14.45 -3.87 10.56
CA GLU A 35 -15.39 -4.93 10.99
C GLU A 35 -15.50 -6.05 9.95
N SER A 36 -15.55 -5.72 8.66
CA SER A 36 -15.62 -6.73 7.58
C SER A 36 -14.32 -7.52 7.40
N GLU A 37 -13.16 -6.87 7.49
CA GLU A 37 -11.85 -7.54 7.39
C GLU A 37 -11.61 -8.42 8.60
N THR A 38 -11.87 -7.94 9.82
CA THR A 38 -11.73 -8.75 11.04
C THR A 38 -12.65 -9.96 11.01
N ALA A 39 -13.88 -9.82 10.51
CA ALA A 39 -14.81 -10.95 10.37
C ALA A 39 -14.31 -12.00 9.35
N THR A 40 -13.60 -11.57 8.31
CA THR A 40 -13.12 -12.45 7.22
C THR A 40 -11.78 -13.10 7.54
N TRP A 41 -10.85 -12.32 8.09
CA TRP A 41 -9.44 -12.67 8.23
C TRP A 41 -8.99 -12.88 9.69
N GLY A 42 -9.80 -12.45 10.66
CA GLY A 42 -9.43 -12.43 12.09
C GLY A 42 -8.48 -11.29 12.48
N PHE A 43 -8.03 -10.51 11.51
CA PHE A 43 -7.25 -9.29 11.66
C PHE A 43 -7.70 -8.25 10.62
N CYS A 44 -7.12 -7.07 10.66
CA CYS A 44 -7.56 -5.92 9.87
C CYS A 44 -6.40 -4.97 9.61
N SER A 45 -6.45 -4.30 8.47
CA SER A 45 -5.54 -3.21 8.15
C SER A 45 -5.65 -2.05 9.16
N ARG A 46 -4.54 -1.34 9.40
CA ARG A 46 -4.47 -0.12 10.23
C ARG A 46 -5.06 1.11 9.52
N GLU A 47 -6.27 1.00 8.98
CA GLU A 47 -6.84 2.01 8.08
C GLU A 47 -6.67 3.45 8.64
N ARG A 48 -6.01 4.36 7.88
CA ARG A 48 -5.89 5.78 8.20
C ARG A 48 -7.06 6.54 7.58
N GLU A 49 -7.71 7.36 8.41
CA GLU A 49 -8.71 8.34 7.97
C GLU A 49 -8.04 9.38 7.06
N GLY A 50 -8.25 9.32 5.73
CA GLY A 50 -7.64 10.30 4.85
C GLY A 50 -8.18 10.34 3.41
N PRO A 51 -7.90 11.45 2.68
CA PRO A 51 -8.30 11.63 1.30
C PRO A 51 -7.46 10.73 0.39
N TRP A 52 -8.08 9.85 -0.40
CA TRP A 52 -7.34 9.01 -1.34
C TRP A 52 -6.68 9.83 -2.46
N LEU A 53 -5.40 10.15 -2.30
CA LEU A 53 -4.63 10.97 -3.24
C LEU A 53 -4.04 10.17 -4.42
N THR A 54 -3.73 8.91 -4.16
CA THR A 54 -2.94 8.06 -5.04
C THR A 54 -3.52 6.65 -5.08
N CYS A 55 -3.43 5.98 -6.24
CA CYS A 55 -4.03 4.67 -6.42
C CYS A 55 -3.21 3.72 -7.31
N ILE A 56 -3.39 2.42 -7.04
CA ILE A 56 -2.99 1.31 -7.89
C ILE A 56 -4.25 0.68 -8.49
N GLU A 57 -4.37 0.76 -9.81
CA GLU A 57 -5.45 0.10 -10.55
C GLU A 57 -5.03 -1.35 -10.88
N GLY A 58 -5.54 -2.34 -10.15
CA GLY A 58 -5.20 -3.76 -10.31
C GLY A 58 -3.92 -4.25 -9.63
N PRO A 59 -3.60 -5.55 -9.73
CA PRO A 59 -2.51 -6.17 -8.97
C PRO A 59 -1.13 -5.70 -9.41
N VAL A 60 -0.31 -5.30 -8.44
CA VAL A 60 1.11 -4.97 -8.63
C VAL A 60 1.96 -5.97 -7.88
N VAL A 61 2.91 -6.58 -8.59
CA VAL A 61 3.83 -7.57 -8.06
C VAL A 61 5.21 -6.93 -7.89
N VAL A 62 5.80 -7.16 -6.73
CA VAL A 62 7.13 -6.70 -6.36
C VAL A 62 7.95 -7.89 -5.92
N ASP A 63 9.13 -8.08 -6.51
CA ASP A 63 10.13 -9.01 -6.00
C ASP A 63 10.54 -8.55 -4.59
N ALA A 64 10.43 -9.42 -3.61
CA ALA A 64 10.72 -9.17 -2.21
C ALA A 64 11.41 -10.40 -1.63
N LYS A 65 12.68 -10.63 -2.01
CA LYS A 65 13.44 -11.84 -1.63
C LYS A 65 13.45 -12.19 -0.14
N PHE A 66 13.35 -11.19 0.75
CA PHE A 66 13.25 -11.43 2.19
C PHE A 66 12.01 -12.27 2.57
N SER A 67 10.95 -12.20 1.76
CA SER A 67 9.71 -12.95 1.95
C SER A 67 9.68 -14.36 1.34
N THR A 68 10.83 -14.92 0.96
CA THR A 68 10.88 -16.24 0.29
C THR A 68 10.26 -17.35 1.12
N ASN A 69 10.46 -17.32 2.43
CA ASN A 69 9.94 -18.32 3.36
C ASN A 69 8.60 -17.91 3.99
N HIS A 70 8.05 -16.77 3.59
CA HIS A 70 6.91 -16.18 4.26
C HIS A 70 5.66 -16.26 3.40
N THR A 71 4.54 -16.56 4.05
CA THR A 71 3.23 -16.59 3.40
C THR A 71 2.24 -15.76 4.18
N PHE A 72 1.56 -14.85 3.49
CA PHE A 72 0.51 -14.01 4.06
C PHE A 72 -0.55 -13.74 3.01
N TYR A 73 -1.81 -13.83 3.41
CA TYR A 73 -2.97 -13.56 2.58
C TYR A 73 -3.89 -12.59 3.30
N SER A 74 -4.39 -11.59 2.58
CA SER A 74 -5.33 -10.60 3.08
C SER A 74 -6.09 -9.96 1.91
N GLU A 75 -7.03 -9.08 2.24
CA GLU A 75 -7.83 -8.33 1.27
C GLU A 75 -6.97 -7.55 0.24
N TRP A 76 -5.93 -6.86 0.72
CA TRP A 76 -5.17 -5.89 -0.09
C TRP A 76 -3.71 -6.28 -0.32
N LEU A 77 -3.19 -7.25 0.43
CA LEU A 77 -1.79 -7.62 0.45
C LEU A 77 -1.63 -9.14 0.45
N VAL A 78 -0.80 -9.64 -0.46
CA VAL A 78 -0.35 -11.04 -0.45
C VAL A 78 1.17 -11.07 -0.41
N ILE A 79 1.72 -11.92 0.45
CA ILE A 79 3.14 -12.24 0.50
C ILE A 79 3.27 -13.73 0.23
N ARG A 80 4.04 -14.12 -0.80
CA ARG A 80 4.26 -15.53 -1.12
C ARG A 80 5.49 -15.71 -1.99
N ASN A 81 6.29 -16.74 -1.71
CA ASN A 81 7.38 -17.19 -2.57
C ASN A 81 8.36 -16.07 -2.97
N GLY A 82 8.63 -15.12 -2.07
CA GLY A 82 9.53 -14.01 -2.35
C GLY A 82 8.90 -12.89 -3.18
N TYR A 83 7.58 -12.85 -3.30
CA TYR A 83 6.83 -11.77 -3.95
C TYR A 83 5.86 -11.11 -2.97
N VAL A 84 5.76 -9.79 -3.09
CA VAL A 84 4.71 -8.98 -2.49
C VAL A 84 3.75 -8.56 -3.59
N ILE A 85 2.47 -8.83 -3.41
CA ILE A 85 1.40 -8.46 -4.32
C ILE A 85 0.49 -7.47 -3.60
N VAL A 86 0.39 -6.27 -4.14
CA VAL A 86 -0.54 -5.25 -3.65
C VAL A 86 -1.74 -5.20 -4.58
N ASN A 87 -2.93 -5.14 -3.99
CA ASN A 87 -4.21 -5.13 -4.70
C ASN A 87 -4.45 -6.41 -5.55
N PRO A 88 -4.42 -7.60 -4.94
CA PRO A 88 -4.50 -8.88 -5.65
C PRO A 88 -5.84 -9.11 -6.39
N GLY A 89 -6.88 -8.35 -6.08
CA GLY A 89 -8.22 -8.49 -6.66
C GLY A 89 -9.27 -8.76 -5.59
N THR A 90 -10.47 -9.19 -5.98
CA THR A 90 -11.49 -9.65 -5.03
C THR A 90 -11.11 -11.04 -4.52
N CYS A 91 -11.15 -11.25 -3.20
CA CYS A 91 -10.90 -12.54 -2.60
C CYS A 91 -12.18 -13.24 -2.13
N SER A 92 -12.13 -14.57 -2.10
CA SER A 92 -13.10 -15.45 -1.45
C SER A 92 -12.35 -16.32 -0.45
N VAL A 93 -12.80 -16.35 0.79
CA VAL A 93 -12.19 -17.12 1.87
C VAL A 93 -13.11 -18.28 2.24
N ASP A 94 -12.58 -19.49 2.18
CA ASP A 94 -13.21 -20.69 2.73
C ASP A 94 -12.54 -21.02 4.07
N ALA A 95 -13.25 -20.66 5.15
CA ALA A 95 -12.78 -20.85 6.51
C ALA A 95 -12.70 -22.32 6.93
N GLU A 96 -13.53 -23.21 6.35
CA GLU A 96 -13.56 -24.63 6.70
C GLU A 96 -12.32 -25.34 6.16
N ASN A 97 -11.98 -25.08 4.91
CA ASN A 97 -10.83 -25.70 4.24
C ASN A 97 -9.53 -24.91 4.40
N LYS A 98 -9.56 -23.77 5.10
CA LYS A 98 -8.46 -22.80 5.18
C LYS A 98 -7.90 -22.51 3.78
N ALA A 99 -8.79 -22.20 2.85
CA ALA A 99 -8.44 -21.91 1.47
C ALA A 99 -8.85 -20.48 1.08
N VAL A 100 -8.00 -19.82 0.31
CA VAL A 100 -8.24 -18.48 -0.23
C VAL A 100 -8.15 -18.52 -1.74
N CYS A 101 -9.06 -17.84 -2.41
CA CYS A 101 -9.02 -17.66 -3.86
C CYS A 101 -9.11 -16.17 -4.19
N TYR A 102 -8.27 -15.70 -5.14
CA TYR A 102 -8.33 -14.35 -5.69
C TYR A 102 -8.83 -14.38 -7.12
N ASP A 103 -9.79 -13.50 -7.42
CA ASP A 103 -10.35 -13.32 -8.74
C ASP A 103 -9.75 -12.10 -9.42
N PHE A 104 -8.96 -12.35 -10.47
CA PHE A 104 -8.29 -11.31 -11.26
C PHE A 104 -9.16 -10.73 -12.38
N ARG A 105 -10.39 -11.23 -12.57
CA ARG A 105 -11.32 -10.73 -13.62
C ARG A 105 -11.86 -9.35 -13.30
N TYR A 106 -11.99 -9.04 -12.01
CA TYR A 106 -12.56 -7.80 -11.51
C TYR A 106 -11.46 -7.00 -10.81
N PRO A 107 -10.69 -6.17 -11.53
CA PRO A 107 -9.65 -5.35 -10.93
C PRO A 107 -10.29 -4.35 -9.96
N ARG A 108 -9.70 -4.25 -8.78
CA ARG A 108 -10.07 -3.23 -7.79
C ARG A 108 -9.08 -2.08 -7.84
N THR A 109 -9.42 -0.99 -7.18
CA THR A 109 -8.53 0.15 -7.00
C THR A 109 -8.10 0.22 -5.55
N TYR A 110 -6.83 -0.06 -5.29
CA TYR A 110 -6.22 0.23 -4.00
C TYR A 110 -5.86 1.71 -4.00
N SER A 111 -6.50 2.50 -3.12
CA SER A 111 -6.23 3.93 -3.02
C SER A 111 -5.80 4.29 -1.62
N TRP A 112 -4.67 4.97 -1.50
CA TRP A 112 -4.15 5.37 -0.20
C TRP A 112 -3.34 6.66 -0.23
N ASP A 113 -3.16 7.27 0.94
CA ASP A 113 -2.42 8.52 1.17
C ASP A 113 -0.89 8.40 1.02
N GLY A 114 -0.36 7.18 0.81
CA GLY A 114 1.08 6.92 0.72
C GLY A 114 1.86 7.31 1.98
N CYS A 115 3.15 6.96 2.02
CA CYS A 115 4.04 7.32 3.12
C CYS A 115 4.73 8.70 2.93
N THR A 116 4.45 9.37 1.82
CA THR A 116 5.04 10.67 1.49
C THR A 116 4.18 11.81 2.02
N PRO A 117 4.75 12.82 2.71
CA PRO A 117 3.96 13.91 3.27
C PRO A 117 3.27 14.68 2.15
N LYS A 118 1.94 14.56 2.09
CA LYS A 118 1.05 15.27 1.18
C LYS A 118 -0.12 15.83 1.99
N VAL A 119 -0.38 17.12 1.86
CA VAL A 119 -1.44 17.81 2.58
C VAL A 119 -2.20 18.76 1.65
N TRP A 120 -3.52 18.75 1.74
CA TRP A 120 -4.35 19.73 1.04
C TRP A 120 -4.34 21.07 1.76
N PHE A 121 -4.22 22.13 0.98
CA PHE A 121 -4.49 23.51 1.37
C PHE A 121 -5.78 23.96 0.67
N TYR A 122 -6.84 24.18 1.45
CA TYR A 122 -8.19 24.56 1.00
C TYR A 122 -8.71 23.73 -0.20
N TRP A 123 -8.38 22.44 -0.25
CA TRP A 123 -8.77 21.49 -1.31
C TRP A 123 -8.32 21.81 -2.75
N PHE A 124 -7.62 22.92 -2.99
CA PHE A 124 -7.20 23.33 -4.33
C PHE A 124 -5.69 23.20 -4.56
N LEU A 125 -4.90 23.11 -3.49
CA LEU A 125 -3.45 23.00 -3.59
C LEU A 125 -2.95 21.82 -2.75
N LEU A 126 -2.36 20.83 -3.41
CA LEU A 126 -1.67 19.72 -2.74
C LEU A 126 -0.21 20.12 -2.51
N ILE A 127 0.17 20.26 -1.24
CA ILE A 127 1.54 20.57 -0.83
C ILE A 127 2.18 19.30 -0.31
N GLY A 128 3.36 18.95 -0.83
CA GLY A 128 4.03 17.75 -0.41
C GLY A 128 5.27 17.45 -1.21
N THR A 129 5.71 16.22 -1.01
CA THR A 129 6.92 15.65 -1.61
C THR A 129 7.08 15.97 -3.10
N PRO A 130 8.28 16.39 -3.57
CA PRO A 130 8.52 16.75 -4.97
C PRO A 130 8.50 15.52 -5.88
N ASP A 131 7.31 15.07 -6.21
CA ASP A 131 7.03 13.98 -7.14
C ASP A 131 7.08 14.45 -8.62
N TRP A 132 7.74 15.58 -8.89
CA TRP A 132 7.65 16.34 -10.15
C TRP A 132 8.11 15.56 -11.39
N GLN A 133 8.88 14.49 -11.22
CA GLN A 133 9.32 13.64 -12.31
C GLN A 133 8.37 12.46 -12.51
N ARG A 134 7.68 12.45 -13.65
CA ARG A 134 6.98 11.26 -14.16
C ARG A 134 7.97 10.35 -14.87
N SER A 135 7.81 9.05 -14.70
CA SER A 135 8.62 8.09 -15.43
C SER A 135 7.81 6.85 -15.81
N GLU A 136 8.08 6.38 -17.02
CA GLU A 136 7.66 5.06 -17.48
C GLU A 136 8.47 4.00 -16.72
N ARG A 137 7.76 3.10 -16.04
CA ARG A 137 8.40 2.05 -15.24
C ARG A 137 7.81 0.71 -15.56
N LYS A 138 8.69 -0.26 -15.81
CA LYS A 138 8.32 -1.65 -16.02
C LYS A 138 7.88 -2.24 -14.69
N VAL A 139 6.58 -2.50 -14.56
CA VAL A 139 5.94 -3.06 -13.37
C VAL A 139 5.35 -4.40 -13.74
N LEU A 140 5.60 -5.40 -12.90
CA LEU A 140 4.93 -6.69 -13.02
C LEU A 140 3.50 -6.56 -12.50
N ARG A 141 2.54 -6.92 -13.34
CA ARG A 141 1.12 -6.90 -13.03
C ARG A 141 0.50 -8.26 -13.31
N ILE A 142 -0.46 -8.65 -12.50
CA ILE A 142 -1.25 -9.86 -12.74
C ILE A 142 -2.51 -9.44 -13.47
N ARG A 143 -2.76 -10.04 -14.64
CA ARG A 143 -4.04 -9.91 -15.33
C ARG A 143 -4.66 -11.27 -15.57
N TYR A 144 -5.98 -11.32 -15.54
CA TYR A 144 -6.71 -12.49 -15.97
C TYR A 144 -6.49 -12.74 -17.47
N ASP A 145 -6.10 -13.97 -17.81
CA ASP A 145 -6.02 -14.42 -19.19
C ASP A 145 -7.18 -15.36 -19.50
N GLN A 146 -8.03 -14.98 -20.45
CA GLN A 146 -9.16 -15.80 -20.87
C GLN A 146 -8.73 -17.13 -21.48
N GLN A 147 -7.58 -17.18 -22.16
CA GLN A 147 -7.10 -18.40 -22.83
C GLN A 147 -6.58 -19.42 -21.83
N LYS A 148 -5.87 -18.95 -20.81
CA LYS A 148 -5.31 -19.83 -19.77
C LYS A 148 -6.25 -20.03 -18.58
N GLN A 149 -7.37 -19.29 -18.52
CA GLN A 149 -8.33 -19.30 -17.42
C GLN A 149 -7.71 -19.04 -16.03
N HIS A 150 -6.59 -18.32 -15.98
CA HIS A 150 -5.88 -17.98 -14.74
C HIS A 150 -5.17 -16.62 -14.84
N GLY A 151 -4.63 -16.14 -13.72
CA GLY A 151 -3.80 -14.92 -13.69
C GLY A 151 -2.46 -15.14 -14.38
N VAL A 152 -2.01 -14.20 -15.20
CA VAL A 152 -0.69 -14.21 -15.86
C VAL A 152 0.05 -12.94 -15.52
N GLN A 153 1.34 -13.06 -15.21
CA GLN A 153 2.21 -11.90 -15.03
C GLN A 153 2.51 -11.26 -16.38
N ARG A 154 2.28 -9.95 -16.48
CA ARG A 154 2.66 -9.14 -17.62
C ARG A 154 3.50 -7.96 -17.14
N LEU A 155 4.54 -7.68 -17.91
CA LEU A 155 5.33 -6.47 -17.73
C LEU A 155 4.59 -5.34 -18.42
N GLU A 156 4.10 -4.38 -17.63
CA GLU A 156 3.47 -3.16 -18.13
C GLU A 156 4.35 -1.96 -17.83
N THR A 157 4.17 -0.88 -18.57
CA THR A 157 4.98 0.34 -18.41
C THR A 157 4.11 1.54 -18.02
N PRO A 158 3.43 1.54 -16.85
CA PRO A 158 2.66 2.69 -16.42
C PRO A 158 3.54 3.92 -16.23
N ILE A 159 2.96 5.09 -16.48
CA ILE A 159 3.58 6.39 -16.19
C ILE A 159 3.17 6.79 -14.78
N TRP A 160 4.13 6.79 -13.86
CA TRP A 160 3.92 7.18 -12.47
C TRP A 160 4.88 8.28 -12.03
N GLN A 161 4.51 8.98 -10.97
CA GLN A 161 5.45 9.84 -10.25
C GLN A 161 6.51 8.98 -9.56
N LEU A 162 7.71 9.54 -9.40
CA LEU A 162 8.90 8.82 -8.96
C LEU A 162 8.72 7.99 -7.68
N ALA A 163 8.11 8.56 -6.62
CA ALA A 163 7.92 7.85 -5.35
C ALA A 163 6.59 7.10 -5.25
N HIS A 164 5.73 7.16 -6.27
CA HIS A 164 4.33 6.72 -6.18
C HIS A 164 4.19 5.21 -5.93
N ARG A 165 4.86 4.39 -6.76
CA ARG A 165 4.84 2.92 -6.65
C ARG A 165 5.37 2.48 -5.29
N ALA A 166 6.59 2.93 -4.98
CA ALA A 166 7.26 2.61 -3.73
C ALA A 166 6.40 3.03 -2.52
N SER A 167 5.81 4.22 -2.55
CA SER A 167 5.02 4.74 -1.43
C SER A 167 3.72 3.96 -1.20
N LEU A 168 3.04 3.53 -2.27
CA LEU A 168 1.82 2.73 -2.15
C LEU A 168 2.10 1.30 -1.69
N VAL A 169 3.19 0.69 -2.16
CA VAL A 169 3.59 -0.66 -1.71
C VAL A 169 4.06 -0.64 -0.26
N HIS A 170 4.89 0.34 0.11
CA HIS A 170 5.33 0.56 1.49
C HIS A 170 4.15 0.78 2.42
N ASP A 171 3.20 1.60 2.00
CA ASP A 171 2.00 1.85 2.79
C ASP A 171 1.13 0.59 2.97
N ALA A 172 0.89 -0.18 1.90
CA ALA A 172 0.15 -1.44 1.99
C ALA A 172 0.79 -2.41 2.98
N LEU A 173 2.12 -2.54 2.97
CA LEU A 173 2.85 -3.34 3.97
C LEU A 173 2.72 -2.76 5.38
N TYR A 174 2.81 -1.44 5.52
CA TYR A 174 2.65 -0.78 6.82
C TYR A 174 1.26 -1.00 7.41
N GLN A 175 0.20 -1.03 6.60
CA GLN A 175 -1.14 -1.28 7.11
C GLN A 175 -1.30 -2.61 7.82
N TYR A 176 -0.53 -3.62 7.42
CA TYR A 176 -0.54 -4.94 8.04
C TYR A 176 0.69 -5.22 8.88
N LEU A 177 1.48 -4.20 9.26
CA LEU A 177 2.76 -4.40 9.95
C LEU A 177 2.63 -5.21 11.25
N ASP A 178 1.48 -5.12 11.93
CA ASP A 178 1.17 -5.87 13.16
C ASP A 178 0.64 -7.30 12.88
N SER A 179 0.50 -7.69 11.62
CA SER A 179 -0.11 -8.96 11.19
C SER A 179 0.69 -9.71 10.15
N ILE A 180 1.73 -9.11 9.57
CA ILE A 180 2.59 -9.76 8.57
C ILE A 180 3.81 -10.43 9.21
N PRO A 181 4.30 -11.52 8.60
CA PRO A 181 5.50 -12.23 9.03
C PRO A 181 6.80 -11.57 8.53
N VAL A 182 6.83 -10.23 8.41
CA VAL A 182 8.02 -9.48 7.96
C VAL A 182 8.25 -8.28 8.86
N SER A 183 9.50 -7.92 9.06
CA SER A 183 9.90 -6.83 9.95
C SER A 183 9.73 -5.46 9.30
N LYS A 184 9.63 -4.44 10.16
CA LYS A 184 9.57 -3.03 9.72
C LYS A 184 10.82 -2.67 8.91
N GLU A 185 11.99 -3.14 9.34
CA GLU A 185 13.26 -2.88 8.66
C GLU A 185 13.29 -3.45 7.24
N GLU A 186 12.76 -4.66 7.02
CA GLU A 186 12.68 -5.28 5.69
C GLU A 186 11.74 -4.49 4.76
N VAL A 187 10.61 -4.03 5.28
CA VAL A 187 9.66 -3.18 4.55
C VAL A 187 10.28 -1.82 4.20
N ASP A 188 11.00 -1.20 5.13
CA ASP A 188 11.67 0.08 4.92
C ASP A 188 12.83 -0.01 3.90
N GLU A 189 13.60 -1.10 3.92
CA GLU A 189 14.66 -1.33 2.92
C GLU A 189 14.08 -1.69 1.55
N LEU A 190 12.97 -2.44 1.49
CA LEU A 190 12.21 -2.66 0.26
C LEU A 190 11.80 -1.33 -0.38
N PHE A 191 11.24 -0.42 0.41
CA PHE A 191 10.84 0.90 -0.05
C PHE A 191 12.01 1.69 -0.64
N LYS A 192 13.14 1.76 0.07
CA LYS A 192 14.36 2.42 -0.43
C LYS A 192 14.84 1.81 -1.74
N ARG A 193 14.87 0.47 -1.84
CA ARG A 193 15.27 -0.24 -3.05
C ARG A 193 14.35 0.12 -4.21
N MET A 194 13.03 0.10 -4.01
CA MET A 194 12.06 0.48 -5.03
C MET A 194 12.23 1.93 -5.49
N LEU A 195 12.53 2.87 -4.59
CA LEU A 195 12.82 4.26 -4.97
C LEU A 195 14.02 4.35 -5.92
N ILE A 196 15.09 3.61 -5.62
CA ILE A 196 16.31 3.57 -6.45
C ILE A 196 16.01 2.91 -7.81
N GLU A 197 15.29 1.77 -7.81
CA GLU A 197 14.83 1.10 -9.03
C GLU A 197 13.95 2.02 -9.88
N ASP A 198 13.12 2.83 -9.23
CA ASP A 198 12.27 3.82 -9.88
C ASP A 198 13.05 5.06 -10.35
N GLY A 199 14.37 5.10 -10.15
CA GLY A 199 15.28 6.11 -10.68
C GLY A 199 15.54 7.29 -9.75
N MET A 200 15.15 7.20 -8.48
CA MET A 200 15.55 8.18 -7.48
C MET A 200 17.04 8.04 -7.18
N TYR A 201 17.73 9.18 -7.06
CA TYR A 201 19.12 9.18 -6.63
C TYR A 201 19.26 8.52 -5.26
N ALA A 202 20.25 7.64 -5.11
CA ALA A 202 20.43 6.82 -3.90
C ALA A 202 20.54 7.63 -2.60
N TRP A 203 21.12 8.83 -2.64
CA TRP A 203 21.21 9.72 -1.48
C TRP A 203 19.83 10.24 -1.06
N LEU A 204 18.96 10.57 -2.03
CA LEU A 204 17.61 11.04 -1.78
C LEU A 204 16.72 9.89 -1.29
N ALA A 205 16.85 8.71 -1.89
CA ALA A 205 16.18 7.50 -1.41
C ALA A 205 16.59 7.15 0.03
N SER A 206 17.86 7.34 0.37
CA SER A 206 18.36 7.15 1.75
C SER A 206 17.80 8.18 2.73
N LEU A 207 17.60 9.43 2.28
CA LEU A 207 16.93 10.45 3.09
C LEU A 207 15.47 10.06 3.37
N TYR A 208 14.75 9.58 2.36
CA TYR A 208 13.36 9.09 2.53
C TYR A 208 13.31 7.90 3.49
N HIS A 209 14.22 6.94 3.31
CA HIS A 209 14.36 5.81 4.20
C HIS A 209 14.59 6.24 5.66
N LEU A 210 15.45 7.24 5.88
CA LEU A 210 15.68 7.79 7.21
C LEU A 210 14.41 8.39 7.83
N PHE A 211 13.62 9.11 7.04
CA PHE A 211 12.35 9.68 7.49
C PHE A 211 11.35 8.58 7.89
N VAL A 212 11.10 7.58 7.04
CA VAL A 212 10.15 6.51 7.38
C VAL A 212 10.64 5.66 8.55
N LYS A 213 11.96 5.45 8.68
CA LYS A 213 12.55 4.72 9.80
C LYS A 213 12.26 5.39 11.15
N HIS A 214 12.36 6.72 11.23
CA HIS A 214 12.23 7.46 12.50
C HIS A 214 10.81 7.96 12.79
N PHE A 215 10.02 8.26 11.76
CA PHE A 215 8.70 8.86 11.89
C PHE A 215 7.55 7.90 11.55
N GLY A 216 7.81 6.79 10.86
CA GLY A 216 6.80 5.79 10.50
C GLY A 216 6.55 4.78 11.63
N ALA A 217 5.26 4.48 11.89
CA ALA A 217 4.79 3.39 12.76
C ALA A 217 5.53 3.27 14.10
N ARG A 218 5.65 4.37 14.84
CA ARG A 218 6.41 4.45 16.12
C ARG A 218 5.77 3.62 17.25
N ASP A 219 4.53 3.21 17.04
CA ASP A 219 3.68 2.43 17.93
C ASP A 219 3.77 0.91 17.72
N VAL A 220 4.49 0.47 16.68
CA VAL A 220 4.56 -0.95 16.28
C VAL A 220 5.93 -1.54 16.58
N SER A 221 5.92 -2.81 17.01
CA SER A 221 7.14 -3.61 17.16
C SER A 221 7.92 -3.65 15.84
N THR A 222 9.23 -3.45 15.91
CA THR A 222 10.08 -3.58 14.72
C THR A 222 10.20 -5.04 14.24
N LYS A 223 10.00 -6.00 15.15
CA LYS A 223 10.01 -7.43 14.84
C LYS A 223 8.72 -7.86 14.13
N ALA A 224 8.84 -8.89 13.28
CA ALA A 224 7.70 -9.56 12.67
C ALA A 224 6.64 -9.92 13.72
N ALA A 225 5.39 -9.57 13.43
CA ALA A 225 4.33 -9.59 14.42
C ALA A 225 3.52 -10.90 14.42
N PHE A 226 3.56 -11.65 13.33
CA PHE A 226 2.74 -12.84 13.12
C PHE A 226 3.55 -13.98 12.50
N GLU A 227 3.08 -15.20 12.72
CA GLU A 227 3.54 -16.38 11.99
C GLU A 227 2.88 -16.45 10.60
N ASP A 228 3.43 -17.29 9.72
CA ASP A 228 2.91 -17.45 8.37
C ASP A 228 1.44 -17.87 8.35
N SER A 229 0.71 -17.36 7.35
CA SER A 229 -0.69 -17.71 7.13
C SER A 229 -0.84 -19.22 6.91
N HIS A 230 -1.74 -19.85 7.69
CA HIS A 230 -2.08 -21.26 7.53
C HIS A 230 -3.05 -21.53 6.38
N PHE A 231 -3.38 -20.52 5.57
CA PHE A 231 -4.26 -20.68 4.42
C PHE A 231 -3.50 -21.20 3.21
N THR A 232 -4.17 -22.00 2.39
CA THR A 232 -3.70 -22.40 1.07
C THR A 232 -4.33 -21.51 0.00
N CYS A 233 -3.64 -21.26 -1.11
CA CYS A 233 -4.17 -20.40 -2.17
C CYS A 233 -3.83 -20.92 -3.57
N ALA A 234 -4.80 -21.53 -4.24
CA ALA A 234 -4.61 -22.07 -5.59
C ALA A 234 -4.44 -20.98 -6.68
N SER A 235 -5.00 -19.78 -6.46
CA SER A 235 -5.02 -18.71 -7.49
C SER A 235 -3.66 -18.23 -7.95
N PHE A 236 -2.61 -18.46 -7.16
CA PHE A 236 -1.25 -18.02 -7.46
C PHE A 236 -0.31 -19.13 -7.91
N ASP A 237 -0.73 -20.40 -7.86
CA ASP A 237 0.16 -21.53 -8.13
C ASP A 237 0.71 -21.44 -9.56
N ASN A 238 -0.14 -21.10 -10.54
CA ASN A 238 0.23 -20.96 -11.96
C ASN A 238 0.70 -19.54 -12.33
N VAL A 239 0.69 -18.59 -11.40
CA VAL A 239 1.08 -17.19 -11.68
C VAL A 239 2.59 -17.03 -11.65
N PHE A 240 3.28 -17.82 -10.82
CA PHE A 240 4.71 -17.70 -10.54
C PHE A 240 5.56 -18.83 -11.12
N GLU A 241 4.94 -19.79 -11.81
CA GLU A 241 5.68 -20.77 -12.62
C GLU A 241 6.42 -20.03 -13.75
N LYS A 242 7.74 -20.21 -13.78
CA LYS A 242 8.64 -19.64 -14.79
C LYS A 242 8.52 -20.34 -16.13
#